data_AF-A0A358XNN8-F1
#
_entry.id   AF-A0A358XNN8-F1
#
_cell.length_a   1.000
_cell.length_b   1.000
_cell.length_c   1.000
_cell.angle_alpha   90.00
_cell.angle_beta   90.00
_cell.angle_gamma   90.00
#
_symmetry.space_group_name_H-M   'P 1'
#
loop_
_entity.id
_entity.type
_entity.pdbx_description
1 polymer ?
#
loop_
_entity_poly.entity_id
_entity_poly.type
_entity_poly.pdbx_seq_one_letter_code
_entity_poly.pdbx_strand_id
1 'polypeptide(L)'
;MQGTIDGISGEPHRSQVFRLTYKGQDYQLVLLKKSLSKLDTELPISLDGIDQKIVKKGDHWFFENRHSDQHFATEIWRNLSLRYRL
;
A
#
# COMPACT_ATOMS: atom_id res chain seq x y z
N MET A 1 4.20 35.31 -19.65
CA MET A 1 3.65 33.95 -19.47
C MET A 1 4.80 32.98 -19.37
N GLN A 2 5.04 32.44 -18.17
CA GLN A 2 5.72 31.16 -17.88
C GLN A 2 6.19 31.23 -16.42
N GLY A 3 5.36 30.71 -15.53
CA GLY A 3 5.80 30.27 -14.21
C GLY A 3 5.88 28.75 -14.26
N THR A 4 7.08 28.22 -14.49
CA THR A 4 7.38 26.83 -14.13
C THR A 4 7.53 26.84 -12.62
N ILE A 5 6.41 26.68 -11.91
CA ILE A 5 6.47 26.22 -10.53
C ILE A 5 6.47 24.70 -10.60
N ASP A 6 7.70 24.17 -10.58
CA ASP A 6 7.97 22.80 -10.15
C ASP A 6 7.52 22.70 -8.69
N GLY A 7 6.21 22.47 -8.53
CA GLY A 7 5.62 22.12 -7.25
C GLY A 7 6.11 20.74 -6.89
N ILE A 8 7.27 20.68 -6.23
CA ILE A 8 7.63 19.64 -5.28
C ILE A 8 6.59 19.63 -4.14
N SER A 9 5.36 19.32 -4.47
CA SER A 9 4.36 18.91 -3.52
C SER A 9 4.79 17.52 -3.06
N GLY A 10 5.37 17.44 -1.88
CA GLY A 10 5.58 16.21 -1.12
C GLY A 10 4.25 15.55 -0.73
N GLU A 11 3.32 15.45 -1.67
CA GLU A 11 2.13 14.65 -1.53
C GLU A 11 2.56 13.19 -1.67
N PRO A 12 2.23 12.31 -0.69
CA PRO A 12 2.44 10.90 -0.88
C PRO A 12 1.72 10.52 -2.17
N HIS A 13 2.45 9.96 -3.14
CA HIS A 13 1.86 9.51 -4.40
C HIS A 13 0.76 8.48 -4.07
N ARG A 14 -0.48 8.96 -4.00
CA ARG A 14 -1.65 8.12 -3.78
C ARG A 14 -1.98 7.45 -5.10
N SER A 15 -1.61 6.18 -5.20
CA SER A 15 -2.04 5.32 -6.30
C SER A 15 -3.57 5.15 -6.30
N GLN A 16 -4.08 4.43 -7.30
CA GLN A 16 -5.49 4.09 -7.40
C GLN A 16 -6.03 3.50 -6.08
N VAL A 17 -7.25 3.93 -5.71
CA VAL A 17 -7.97 3.41 -4.56
C VAL A 17 -8.51 2.02 -4.88
N PHE A 18 -8.27 1.07 -3.99
CA PHE A 18 -8.71 -0.32 -4.11
C PHE A 18 -9.62 -0.67 -2.95
N ARG A 19 -10.70 -1.41 -3.23
CA ARG A 19 -11.53 -2.02 -2.19
C ARG A 19 -11.13 -3.47 -1.99
N LEU A 20 -11.08 -3.88 -0.75
CA LEU A 20 -10.57 -5.16 -0.28
C LEU A 20 -11.55 -5.64 0.79
N THR A 21 -12.14 -6.82 0.60
CA THR A 21 -12.99 -7.42 1.62
C THR A 21 -12.19 -8.48 2.37
N TYR A 22 -12.04 -8.33 3.69
CA TYR A 22 -11.33 -9.29 4.54
C TYR A 22 -12.15 -9.59 5.79
N LYS A 23 -12.33 -10.88 6.11
CA LYS A 23 -13.17 -11.36 7.24
C LYS A 23 -14.58 -10.73 7.29
N GLY A 24 -15.17 -10.46 6.13
CA GLY A 24 -16.51 -9.86 6.02
C GLY A 24 -16.55 -8.35 6.25
N GLN A 25 -15.40 -7.69 6.40
CA GLN A 25 -15.29 -6.22 6.45
C GLN A 25 -14.66 -5.70 5.16
N ASP A 26 -15.22 -4.61 4.62
CA ASP A 26 -14.65 -3.94 3.47
C ASP A 26 -13.68 -2.85 3.94
N TYR A 27 -12.52 -2.78 3.31
CA TYR A 27 -11.47 -1.83 3.61
C TYR A 27 -11.07 -1.08 2.34
N GLN A 28 -10.83 0.21 2.49
CA GLN A 28 -10.29 1.03 1.42
C GLN A 28 -8.76 1.04 1.48
N LEU A 29 -8.11 0.37 0.55
CA LEU A 29 -6.65 0.31 0.41
C LEU A 29 -6.15 1.30 -0.65
N VAL A 30 -5.13 2.07 -0.31
CA VAL A 30 -4.40 2.93 -1.26
C VAL A 30 -2.91 2.63 -1.15
N LEU A 31 -2.23 2.36 -2.26
CA LEU A 31 -0.78 2.26 -2.25
C LEU A 31 -0.18 3.68 -2.21
N LEU A 32 0.60 3.99 -1.17
CA LEU A 32 1.25 5.29 -0.98
C LEU A 32 2.64 5.33 -1.63
N LYS A 33 2.78 4.61 -2.74
CA LYS A 33 4.01 4.47 -3.49
C LYS A 33 3.68 4.59 -4.97
N LYS A 34 4.57 5.26 -5.71
CA LYS A 34 4.40 5.51 -7.15
C LYS A 34 4.47 4.23 -7.99
N SER A 35 5.36 3.32 -7.62
CA SER A 35 5.60 2.07 -8.34
C SER A 35 5.79 0.92 -7.37
N LEU A 36 5.24 -0.24 -7.73
CA LEU A 36 5.35 -1.47 -6.98
C LEU A 36 6.24 -2.46 -7.72
N SER A 37 7.16 -3.13 -7.02
CA SER A 37 8.06 -4.14 -7.57
C SER A 37 8.12 -5.38 -6.68
N LYS A 38 8.41 -6.55 -7.27
CA LYS A 38 8.58 -7.81 -6.51
C LYS A 38 9.72 -7.80 -5.50
N LEU A 39 10.73 -6.97 -5.78
CA LEU A 39 11.90 -6.79 -4.94
C LEU A 39 11.61 -5.91 -3.72
N ASP A 40 10.44 -5.28 -3.68
CA ASP A 40 10.08 -4.44 -2.55
C ASP A 40 9.89 -5.28 -1.29
N THR A 41 10.54 -4.82 -0.22
CA THR A 41 10.44 -5.39 1.12
C THR A 41 9.61 -4.53 2.04
N GLU A 42 9.20 -3.35 1.61
CA GLU A 42 8.35 -2.43 2.36
C GLU A 42 7.34 -1.76 1.44
N LEU A 43 6.11 -1.64 1.92
CA LEU A 43 4.99 -1.09 1.19
C LEU A 43 4.24 -0.12 2.09
N PRO A 44 4.39 1.19 1.87
CA PRO A 44 3.55 2.17 2.52
C PRO A 44 2.15 2.11 1.87
N ILE A 45 1.13 1.94 2.70
CA ILE A 45 -0.27 1.78 2.30
C ILE A 45 -1.16 2.65 3.18
N SER A 46 -2.28 3.14 2.66
CA SER A 46 -3.35 3.75 3.45
C SER A 46 -4.51 2.77 3.51
N LEU A 47 -4.95 2.43 4.72
CA LEU A 47 -6.11 1.58 4.96
C LEU A 47 -7.18 2.42 5.64
N ASP A 48 -8.29 2.64 4.94
CA ASP A 48 -9.42 3.48 5.37
C ASP A 48 -8.99 4.88 5.81
N GLY A 49 -8.00 5.43 5.11
CA GLY A 49 -7.42 6.74 5.38
C GLY A 49 -6.37 6.76 6.49
N ILE A 50 -6.06 5.60 7.09
CA ILE A 50 -4.98 5.45 8.07
C ILE A 50 -3.73 4.96 7.35
N ASP A 51 -2.72 5.84 7.29
CA ASP A 51 -1.43 5.51 6.72
C ASP A 51 -0.69 4.50 7.60
N GLN A 52 -0.28 3.40 6.97
CA GLN A 52 0.38 2.26 7.57
C GLN A 52 1.49 1.78 6.64
N LYS A 53 2.34 0.89 7.14
CA LYS A 53 3.37 0.26 6.34
C LYS A 53 3.36 -1.24 6.59
N ILE A 54 3.35 -2.03 5.53
CA ILE A 54 3.61 -3.46 5.62
C ILE A 54 5.04 -3.75 5.17
N VAL A 55 5.70 -4.65 5.87
CA VAL A 55 7.08 -5.06 5.65
C VAL A 55 7.12 -6.56 5.40
N LYS A 56 7.93 -6.97 4.43
CA LYS A 56 8.17 -8.36 4.10
C LYS A 56 9.19 -8.94 5.07
N LYS A 57 8.83 -10.01 5.78
CA LYS A 57 9.74 -10.78 6.63
C LYS A 57 9.68 -12.24 6.18
N GLY A 58 10.71 -12.68 5.45
CA GLY A 58 10.73 -13.98 4.79
C GLY A 58 9.74 -14.01 3.61
N ASP A 59 8.82 -14.99 3.63
CA ASP A 59 7.79 -15.13 2.59
C ASP A 59 6.49 -14.37 2.91
N HIS A 60 6.37 -13.84 4.13
CA HIS A 60 5.14 -13.23 4.61
C HIS A 60 5.26 -11.72 4.79
N TRP A 61 4.11 -11.04 4.69
CA TRP A 61 3.99 -9.61 4.93
C TRP A 61 3.39 -9.35 6.31
N PHE A 62 3.86 -8.30 6.97
CA PHE A 62 3.48 -7.92 8.32
C PHE A 62 3.29 -6.41 8.41
N PHE A 63 2.35 -5.95 9.22
CA PHE A 63 2.27 -4.53 9.55
C PHE A 63 3.46 -4.12 10.44
N GLU A 64 4.09 -2.99 10.13
CA GLU A 64 5.25 -2.51 10.90
C GLU A 64 4.86 -2.13 12.34
N ASN A 65 3.75 -1.41 12.51
CA ASN A 65 3.38 -0.77 13.78
C ASN A 65 2.16 -1.40 14.47
N ARG A 66 1.66 -2.53 13.98
CA ARG A 66 0.51 -3.21 14.60
C ARG A 66 0.83 -4.66 14.90
N HIS A 67 0.30 -5.12 16.04
CA HIS A 67 -0.02 -6.53 16.30
C HIS A 67 -1.17 -7.03 15.38
N SER A 68 -1.28 -6.49 14.16
CA SER A 68 -2.34 -6.82 13.22
C SER A 68 -2.10 -8.17 12.59
N ASP A 69 -3.19 -8.81 12.18
CA ASP A 69 -3.23 -10.06 11.44
C ASP A 69 -2.20 -10.10 10.29
N GLN A 70 -1.20 -10.97 10.41
CA GLN A 70 -0.29 -11.35 9.32
C GLN A 70 -1.04 -11.77 8.05
N HIS A 71 -2.14 -12.50 8.23
CA HIS A 71 -3.01 -12.93 7.14
C HIS A 71 -3.56 -11.73 6.35
N PHE A 72 -3.91 -10.64 7.02
CA PHE A 72 -4.42 -9.45 6.36
C PHE A 72 -3.35 -8.74 5.54
N ALA A 73 -2.13 -8.58 6.08
CA ALA A 73 -1.00 -8.02 5.35
C ALA A 73 -0.64 -8.87 4.10
N THR A 74 -0.73 -10.19 4.24
CA THR A 74 -0.48 -11.12 3.13
C THR A 74 -1.56 -11.03 2.05
N GLU A 75 -2.84 -10.90 2.43
CA GLU A 75 -3.97 -10.67 1.50
C GLU A 75 -3.84 -9.34 0.77
N ILE A 76 -3.41 -8.28 1.46
CA ILE A 76 -3.12 -6.97 0.84
C ILE A 76 -2.04 -7.13 -0.23
N TRP A 77 -0.91 -7.74 0.11
CA TRP A 77 0.15 -7.99 -0.88
C TRP A 77 -0.38 -8.80 -2.06
N ARG A 78 -1.11 -9.88 -1.82
CA ARG A 78 -1.68 -10.73 -2.87
C ARG A 78 -2.56 -9.92 -3.83
N ASN A 79 -3.45 -9.08 -3.31
CA ASN A 79 -4.29 -8.20 -4.12
C ASN A 79 -3.47 -7.19 -4.94
N LEU A 80 -2.45 -6.60 -4.33
CA LEU A 80 -1.54 -5.67 -5.02
C LEU A 80 -0.73 -6.38 -6.11
N SER A 81 -0.17 -7.57 -5.85
CA SER A 81 0.56 -8.35 -6.85
C SER A 81 -0.32 -8.70 -8.05
N LEU A 82 -1.58 -9.06 -7.81
CA LEU A 82 -2.54 -9.34 -8.88
C LEU A 82 -2.84 -8.08 -9.73
N ARG A 83 -3.04 -6.93 -9.09
CA ARG A 83 -3.32 -5.65 -9.77
C ARG A 83 -2.15 -5.15 -10.61
N TYR A 84 -0.95 -5.17 -10.04
CA TYR A 84 0.27 -4.66 -10.68
C TYR A 84 0.95 -5.72 -11.55
N ARG A 85 0.34 -6.91 -11.68
CA ARG A 85 0.85 -8.05 -12.46
C ARG A 85 2.30 -8.38 -12.11
N LEU A 86 2.57 -8.42 -10.81
CA LEU A 86 3.84 -8.86 -10.26
C LEU A 86 3.87 -10.38 -10.37
#